data_AF-A0A9X1WZ46-F1
#
_entry.id   AF-A0A9X1WZ46-F1
#
_cell.length_a   1.000
_cell.length_b   1.000
_cell.length_c   1.000
_cell.angle_alpha   90.00
_cell.angle_beta   90.00
_cell.angle_gamma   90.00
#
_symmetry.space_group_name_H-M   'P 1'
#
loop_
_entity.id
_entity.type
_entity.pdbx_description
1 polymer ?
#
loop_
_entity_poly.entity_id
_entity_poly.type
_entity_poly.pdbx_seq_one_letter_code
_entity_poly.pdbx_strand_id
1 'polypeptide(L)'
;MNIHKIQHKTYFKRIFGSVLPIIFAFSSHFVFANNTQPKAAYYRYYSNGVATVSRTVTPTHIRRGYEVLDQNMYLIKKVPAYNVEKDLREEKQRAIQFERHRKDLQIKRSFRDVEYASRKRNDALKVLNKQLRQQYILMKQLQTDRSKYLTVKAEHILKKKDIPTSLETNIRNNLIHIQNTRDSIENLKKTISDQQEYYDYVIYRLQVM
;
A
#
# COMPACT_ATOMS: atom_id res chain seq x y z
N MET A 1 17.75 32.80 53.30
CA MET A 1 17.94 31.92 54.48
C MET A 1 16.87 32.28 55.52
N ASN A 2 16.33 31.28 56.23
CA ASN A 2 15.28 31.34 57.28
C ASN A 2 13.78 31.36 56.88
N ILE A 3 13.32 30.16 56.51
CA ILE A 3 12.25 29.34 57.14
C ILE A 3 11.46 29.99 58.30
N HIS A 4 10.13 30.01 58.19
CA HIS A 4 9.23 29.69 59.30
C HIS A 4 8.03 28.84 58.84
N LYS A 5 8.01 27.61 59.35
CA LYS A 5 6.86 26.70 59.38
C LYS A 5 5.96 27.12 60.54
N ILE A 6 4.65 27.12 60.33
CA ILE A 6 3.69 26.97 61.44
C ILE A 6 2.67 25.90 61.04
N GLN A 7 2.70 24.82 61.80
CA GLN A 7 1.70 23.76 61.84
C GLN A 7 0.49 24.22 62.65
N HIS A 8 -0.72 23.74 62.36
CA HIS A 8 -1.67 23.42 63.44
C HIS A 8 -2.51 22.18 63.14
N LYS A 9 -2.60 21.37 64.18
CA LYS A 9 -3.24 20.06 64.38
C LYS A 9 -4.74 20.01 64.04
N THR A 10 -5.11 18.85 63.49
CA THR A 10 -6.43 18.18 63.51
C THR A 10 -7.03 18.05 64.91
N TYR A 11 -8.38 18.03 65.05
CA TYR A 11 -9.12 17.08 65.91
C TYR A 11 -10.64 17.01 65.60
N PHE A 12 -11.10 15.78 65.34
CA PHE A 12 -12.23 15.09 66.00
C PHE A 12 -13.70 15.54 65.74
N LYS A 13 -14.48 14.70 65.02
CA LYS A 13 -15.52 13.83 65.62
C LYS A 13 -16.22 12.94 64.57
N ARG A 14 -16.23 11.63 64.84
CA ARG A 14 -17.03 10.59 64.20
C ARG A 14 -18.45 10.59 64.78
N ILE A 15 -19.48 10.36 63.96
CA ILE A 15 -20.73 9.73 64.42
C ILE A 15 -21.17 8.68 63.39
N PHE A 16 -21.44 7.49 63.92
CA PHE A 16 -21.93 6.26 63.29
C PHE A 16 -23.37 6.42 62.77
N GLY A 17 -23.70 5.67 61.71
CA GLY A 17 -25.09 5.48 61.26
C GLY A 17 -25.19 4.35 60.24
N SER A 18 -25.26 3.12 60.74
CA SER A 18 -25.43 1.87 59.99
C SER A 18 -26.91 1.59 59.71
N VAL A 19 -27.32 1.48 58.42
CA VAL A 19 -28.44 0.64 57.98
C VAL A 19 -28.18 0.15 56.54
N LEU A 20 -28.13 -1.16 56.36
CA LEU A 20 -28.23 -1.95 55.11
C LEU A 20 -29.36 -2.98 55.41
N PRO A 21 -30.10 -3.62 54.46
CA PRO A 21 -30.01 -3.65 52.99
C PRO A 21 -31.38 -3.54 52.27
N ILE A 22 -31.41 -3.58 50.93
CA ILE A 22 -32.34 -4.40 50.10
C ILE A 22 -32.13 -4.10 48.59
N ILE A 23 -31.62 -5.13 47.88
CA ILE A 23 -32.06 -5.63 46.56
C ILE A 23 -32.18 -4.63 45.39
N PHE A 24 -31.21 -4.66 44.48
CA PHE A 24 -31.41 -5.15 43.10
C PHE A 24 -30.05 -5.27 42.39
N ALA A 25 -29.40 -6.41 42.52
CA ALA A 25 -28.33 -6.77 41.60
C ALA A 25 -29.00 -7.08 40.26
N PHE A 26 -29.09 -6.10 39.36
CA PHE A 26 -29.31 -6.36 37.94
C PHE A 26 -28.07 -7.10 37.42
N SER A 27 -28.06 -8.42 37.59
CA SER A 27 -27.21 -9.30 36.81
C SER A 27 -27.74 -9.27 35.37
N SER A 28 -27.29 -8.27 34.62
CA SER A 28 -27.39 -8.27 33.16
C SER A 28 -26.63 -9.50 32.66
N HIS A 29 -27.35 -10.60 32.47
CA HIS A 29 -26.89 -11.73 31.71
C HIS A 29 -26.69 -11.21 30.29
N PHE A 30 -25.45 -10.89 29.93
CA PHE A 30 -25.07 -10.79 28.54
C PHE A 30 -25.26 -12.19 27.95
N VAL A 31 -26.44 -12.45 27.41
CA VAL A 31 -26.63 -13.53 26.44
C VAL A 31 -25.79 -13.11 25.25
N PHE A 32 -24.56 -13.63 25.17
CA PHE A 32 -23.84 -13.68 23.92
C PHE A 32 -24.73 -14.49 22.97
N ALA A 33 -25.46 -13.80 22.10
CA ALA A 33 -25.99 -14.43 20.91
C ALA A 33 -24.78 -15.05 20.21
N ASN A 34 -24.64 -16.36 20.33
CA ASN A 34 -23.64 -17.11 19.60
C ASN A 34 -24.05 -16.97 18.14
N ASN A 35 -23.53 -15.95 17.47
CA ASN A 35 -23.83 -15.62 16.08
C ASN A 35 -23.04 -16.61 15.21
N THR A 36 -23.34 -17.90 15.40
CA THR A 36 -22.93 -18.94 14.49
C THR A 36 -23.71 -18.69 13.23
N GLN A 37 -23.05 -18.06 12.26
CA GLN A 37 -23.55 -17.94 10.90
C GLN A 37 -24.16 -19.29 10.50
N PRO A 38 -25.42 -19.32 10.03
CA PRO A 38 -26.11 -20.58 9.77
C PRO A 38 -25.29 -21.37 8.76
N LYS A 39 -24.80 -22.54 9.19
CA LYS A 39 -23.90 -23.38 8.40
C LYS A 39 -24.72 -24.28 7.49
N ALA A 40 -24.31 -24.36 6.22
CA ALA A 40 -24.90 -25.28 5.26
C ALA A 40 -24.82 -26.73 5.78
N ALA A 41 -25.98 -27.37 5.95
CA ALA A 41 -26.09 -28.77 6.34
C ALA A 41 -26.65 -29.63 5.20
N TYR A 42 -27.60 -29.07 4.43
CA TYR A 42 -28.24 -29.76 3.31
C TYR A 42 -28.39 -28.85 2.09
N TYR A 43 -28.62 -29.47 0.94
CA TYR A 43 -28.88 -28.83 -0.34
C TYR A 43 -30.17 -29.40 -0.92
N ARG A 44 -31.13 -28.52 -1.24
CA ARG A 44 -32.38 -28.87 -1.89
C ARG A 44 -32.33 -28.48 -3.36
N TYR A 45 -32.58 -29.41 -4.26
CA TYR A 45 -32.61 -29.17 -5.70
C TYR A 45 -33.86 -29.79 -6.32
N TYR A 46 -34.23 -29.31 -7.50
CA TYR A 46 -35.44 -29.73 -8.19
C TYR A 46 -35.09 -30.55 -9.43
N SER A 47 -35.63 -31.76 -9.51
CA SER A 47 -35.60 -32.60 -10.72
C SER A 47 -37.03 -32.79 -11.17
N ASN A 48 -37.38 -32.26 -12.35
CA ASN A 48 -38.72 -32.36 -12.93
C ASN A 48 -39.84 -31.90 -11.97
N GLY A 49 -39.59 -30.86 -11.16
CA GLY A 49 -40.55 -30.32 -10.20
C GLY A 49 -40.55 -30.99 -8.82
N VAL A 50 -39.85 -32.10 -8.64
CA VAL A 50 -39.73 -32.78 -7.34
C VAL A 50 -38.51 -32.27 -6.58
N ALA A 51 -38.72 -31.82 -5.35
CA ALA A 51 -37.65 -31.39 -4.46
C ALA A 51 -36.93 -32.59 -3.85
N THR A 52 -35.61 -32.67 -4.02
CA THR A 52 -34.75 -33.66 -3.38
C THR A 52 -33.74 -32.95 -2.49
N VAL A 53 -33.52 -33.49 -1.29
CA VAL A 53 -32.59 -32.96 -0.31
C VAL A 53 -31.42 -33.92 -0.18
N SER A 54 -30.19 -33.39 -0.27
CA SER A 54 -28.97 -34.15 -0.09
C SER A 54 -27.93 -33.34 0.66
N ARG A 55 -26.95 -34.02 1.27
CA ARG A 55 -25.77 -33.37 1.88
C ARG A 55 -24.75 -32.92 0.83
N THR A 56 -24.91 -33.35 -0.42
CA THR A 56 -24.04 -33.03 -1.56
C THR A 56 -24.87 -32.60 -2.77
N VAL A 57 -24.27 -31.79 -3.64
CA VAL A 57 -24.89 -31.30 -4.88
C VAL A 57 -24.02 -31.71 -6.07
N THR A 58 -24.64 -32.25 -7.12
CA THR A 58 -23.92 -32.65 -8.35
C THR A 58 -23.77 -31.46 -9.30
N PRO A 59 -22.81 -31.50 -10.26
CA PRO A 59 -22.63 -30.42 -11.24
C PRO A 59 -23.89 -30.09 -12.06
N THR A 60 -24.72 -31.10 -12.34
CA THR A 60 -26.00 -30.93 -13.05
C THR A 60 -26.99 -30.10 -12.25
N HIS A 61 -27.08 -30.30 -10.93
CA HIS A 61 -27.95 -29.53 -10.04
C HIS A 61 -27.38 -28.13 -9.76
N ILE A 62 -26.05 -27.97 -9.71
CA ILE A 62 -25.42 -26.64 -9.65
C ILE A 62 -25.85 -25.79 -10.86
N ARG A 63 -25.85 -26.38 -12.06
CA ARG A 63 -26.26 -25.68 -13.29
C ARG A 63 -27.75 -25.28 -13.28
N ARG A 64 -28.62 -26.07 -12.67
CA ARG A 64 -30.07 -25.83 -12.60
C ARG A 64 -30.49 -24.93 -11.43
N GLY A 65 -29.58 -24.64 -10.52
CA GLY A 65 -29.88 -23.91 -9.29
C GLY A 65 -30.35 -24.84 -8.17
N TYR A 66 -30.11 -24.41 -6.94
CA TYR A 66 -30.39 -25.18 -5.73
C TYR A 66 -30.52 -24.25 -4.53
N GLU A 67 -31.01 -24.79 -3.43
CA GLU A 67 -31.23 -24.11 -2.16
C GLU A 67 -30.31 -24.71 -1.11
N VAL A 68 -29.68 -23.86 -0.31
CA VAL A 68 -28.81 -24.24 0.80
C VAL A 68 -29.65 -24.17 2.07
N LEU A 69 -29.69 -25.25 2.83
CA LEU A 69 -30.48 -25.39 4.04
C LEU A 69 -29.58 -25.59 5.27
N ASP A 70 -30.06 -25.13 6.42
CA ASP A 70 -29.44 -25.39 7.72
C ASP A 70 -29.80 -26.79 8.26
N GLN A 71 -29.32 -27.12 9.47
CA GLN A 71 -29.59 -28.42 10.10
C GLN A 71 -31.08 -28.66 10.37
N ASN A 72 -31.86 -27.60 10.53
CA ASN A 72 -33.29 -27.61 10.79
C ASN A 72 -34.11 -27.50 9.49
N MET A 73 -33.48 -27.65 8.33
CA MET A 73 -34.09 -27.56 7.00
C MET A 73 -34.59 -26.16 6.60
N TYR A 74 -34.18 -25.11 7.30
CA TYR A 74 -34.50 -23.73 6.92
C TYR A 74 -33.60 -23.24 5.79
N LEU A 75 -34.18 -22.45 4.88
CA LEU A 75 -33.46 -21.86 3.75
C LEU A 75 -32.46 -20.81 4.23
N ILE A 76 -31.17 -21.07 3.98
CA ILE A 76 -30.08 -20.10 4.19
C ILE A 76 -29.91 -19.24 2.94
N LYS A 77 -29.85 -19.86 1.75
CA LYS A 77 -29.56 -19.18 0.49
C LYS A 77 -30.15 -19.93 -0.69
N LYS A 78 -30.73 -19.20 -1.64
CA LYS A 78 -31.12 -19.73 -2.96
C LYS A 78 -30.05 -19.39 -4.00
N VAL A 79 -29.51 -20.40 -4.66
CA VAL A 79 -28.56 -20.26 -5.77
C VAL A 79 -29.33 -20.43 -7.08
N PRO A 80 -29.37 -19.41 -7.95
CA PRO A 80 -30.10 -19.49 -9.21
C PRO A 80 -29.43 -20.47 -10.18
N ALA A 81 -30.17 -20.87 -11.21
CA ALA A 81 -29.60 -21.60 -12.34
C ALA A 81 -28.47 -20.80 -13.00
N TYR A 82 -27.47 -21.50 -13.51
CA TYR A 82 -26.36 -20.89 -14.24
C TYR A 82 -26.90 -20.20 -15.51
N ASN A 83 -26.58 -18.92 -15.65
CA ASN A 83 -26.97 -18.11 -16.80
C ASN A 83 -25.71 -17.69 -17.56
N VAL A 84 -25.54 -18.25 -18.76
CA VAL A 84 -24.38 -18.01 -19.63
C VAL A 84 -24.25 -16.54 -20.00
N GLU A 85 -25.34 -15.86 -20.36
CA GLU A 85 -25.31 -14.45 -20.76
C GLU A 85 -24.90 -13.55 -19.60
N LYS A 86 -25.41 -13.82 -18.39
CA LYS A 86 -25.02 -13.09 -17.18
C LYS A 86 -23.54 -13.31 -16.87
N ASP A 87 -23.07 -14.55 -17.00
CA ASP A 87 -21.69 -14.94 -16.74
C ASP A 87 -20.71 -14.23 -17.70
N LEU A 88 -21.03 -14.18 -18.99
CA LEU A 88 -20.27 -13.45 -20.02
C LEU A 88 -20.23 -11.93 -19.77
N ARG A 89 -21.35 -11.35 -19.30
CA ARG A 89 -21.39 -9.92 -18.92
C ARG A 89 -20.50 -9.62 -17.72
N GLU A 90 -20.48 -10.51 -16.73
CA GLU A 90 -19.73 -10.33 -15.48
C GLU A 90 -18.28 -10.84 -15.55
N GLU A 91 -17.93 -11.62 -16.57
CA GLU A 91 -16.60 -12.23 -16.75
C GLU A 91 -15.47 -11.20 -16.66
N LYS A 92 -15.57 -10.11 -17.42
CA LYS A 92 -14.56 -9.04 -17.41
C LYS A 92 -14.38 -8.43 -16.02
N GLN A 93 -15.47 -8.19 -15.29
CA GLN A 93 -15.42 -7.63 -13.95
C GLN A 93 -14.79 -8.61 -12.96
N ARG A 94 -15.16 -9.90 -13.02
CA ARG A 94 -14.55 -10.95 -12.19
C ARG A 94 -13.05 -11.08 -12.46
N ALA A 95 -12.63 -11.07 -13.73
CA ALA A 95 -11.22 -11.11 -14.09
C ALA A 95 -10.46 -9.90 -13.51
N ILE A 96 -11.01 -8.69 -13.63
CA ILE A 96 -10.42 -7.47 -13.05
C ILE A 96 -10.33 -7.58 -11.52
N GLN A 97 -11.38 -8.05 -10.85
CA GLN A 97 -11.40 -8.20 -9.39
C GLN A 97 -10.38 -9.25 -8.92
N PHE A 98 -10.31 -10.38 -9.61
CA PHE A 98 -9.34 -11.44 -9.33
C PHE A 98 -7.90 -10.91 -9.47
N GLU A 99 -7.60 -10.20 -10.55
CA GLU A 99 -6.30 -9.60 -10.78
C GLU A 99 -5.94 -8.54 -9.75
N ARG A 100 -6.90 -7.69 -9.35
CA ARG A 100 -6.72 -6.71 -8.27
C ARG A 100 -6.41 -7.42 -6.95
N HIS A 101 -7.22 -8.42 -6.56
CA HIS A 101 -7.01 -9.18 -5.35
C HIS A 101 -5.64 -9.90 -5.34
N ARG A 102 -5.22 -10.46 -6.48
CA ARG A 102 -3.90 -11.08 -6.63
C ARG A 102 -2.77 -10.06 -6.40
N LYS A 103 -2.86 -8.88 -7.00
CA LYS A 103 -1.88 -7.79 -6.80
C LYS A 103 -1.89 -7.27 -5.36
N ASP A 104 -3.06 -7.14 -4.77
CA ASP A 104 -3.24 -6.70 -3.39
C ASP A 104 -2.60 -7.68 -2.39
N LEU A 105 -2.78 -8.98 -2.61
CA LEU A 105 -2.09 -10.02 -1.84
C LEU A 105 -0.57 -9.95 -1.99
N GLN A 106 -0.07 -9.68 -3.19
CA GLN A 106 1.36 -9.50 -3.41
C GLN A 106 1.89 -8.28 -2.63
N ILE A 107 1.16 -7.16 -2.66
CA ILE A 107 1.50 -5.95 -1.90
C ILE A 107 1.56 -6.26 -0.40
N LYS A 108 0.54 -6.91 0.17
CA LYS A 108 0.51 -7.31 1.60
C LYS A 108 1.64 -8.27 1.99
N ARG A 109 2.14 -9.08 1.06
CA ARG A 109 3.30 -9.96 1.29
C ARG A 109 4.63 -9.19 1.29
N SER A 110 4.76 -8.22 0.40
CA SER A 110 6.00 -7.42 0.25
C SER A 110 6.10 -6.29 1.27
N PHE A 111 4.96 -5.75 1.71
CA PHE A 111 4.88 -4.59 2.59
C PHE A 111 4.02 -4.91 3.81
N ARG A 112 4.60 -4.74 5.00
CA ARG A 112 3.93 -5.03 6.28
C ARG A 112 2.77 -4.07 6.56
N ASP A 113 3.01 -2.79 6.36
CA ASP A 113 2.09 -1.70 6.69
C ASP A 113 2.42 -0.45 5.84
N VAL A 114 1.53 0.54 5.87
CA VAL A 114 1.67 1.81 5.15
C VAL A 114 2.94 2.57 5.57
N GLU A 115 3.28 2.51 6.85
CA GLU A 115 4.45 3.21 7.40
C GLU A 115 5.76 2.60 6.86
N TYR A 116 5.83 1.27 6.77
CA TYR A 116 6.93 0.52 6.20
C TYR A 116 7.11 0.83 4.71
N ALA A 117 6.01 0.82 3.94
CA ALA A 117 6.05 1.22 2.54
C ALA A 117 6.54 2.68 2.37
N SER A 118 6.07 3.60 3.22
CA SER A 118 6.48 5.00 3.21
C SER A 118 7.97 5.18 3.54
N ARG A 119 8.50 4.43 4.52
CA ARG A 119 9.95 4.41 4.80
C ARG A 119 10.75 3.91 3.62
N LYS A 120 10.34 2.79 3.01
CA LYS A 120 11.00 2.23 1.81
C LYS A 120 11.03 3.22 0.65
N ARG A 121 9.92 3.93 0.40
CA ARG A 121 9.86 5.02 -0.58
C ARG A 121 10.91 6.08 -0.26
N ASN A 122 10.90 6.60 0.97
CA ASN A 122 11.80 7.68 1.36
C ASN A 122 13.27 7.28 1.26
N ASP A 123 13.62 6.06 1.66
CA ASP A 123 14.99 5.53 1.57
C ASP A 123 15.44 5.40 0.11
N ALA A 124 14.60 4.82 -0.76
CA ALA A 124 14.90 4.69 -2.19
C ALA A 124 15.08 6.07 -2.85
N LEU A 125 14.15 6.99 -2.61
CA LEU A 125 14.22 8.34 -3.16
C LEU A 125 15.41 9.13 -2.62
N LYS A 126 15.80 8.94 -1.36
CA LYS A 126 16.98 9.58 -0.78
C LYS A 126 18.26 9.19 -1.53
N VAL A 127 18.42 7.89 -1.84
CA VAL A 127 19.59 7.38 -2.59
C VAL A 127 19.59 7.95 -4.01
N LEU A 128 18.47 7.87 -4.73
CA LEU A 128 18.36 8.37 -6.10
C LEU A 128 18.59 9.88 -6.19
N ASN A 129 18.03 10.65 -5.25
CA ASN A 129 18.23 12.11 -5.21
C ASN A 129 19.69 12.48 -4.89
N LYS A 130 20.38 11.68 -4.06
CA LYS A 130 21.82 11.87 -3.82
C LYS A 130 22.62 11.65 -5.10
N GLN A 131 22.33 10.59 -5.85
CA GLN A 131 22.97 10.32 -7.14
C GLN A 131 22.68 11.43 -8.15
N LEU A 132 21.42 11.88 -8.26
CA LEU A 132 21.03 12.98 -9.15
C LEU A 132 21.80 14.26 -8.83
N ARG A 133 21.93 14.60 -7.54
CA ARG A 133 22.72 15.76 -7.10
C ARG A 133 24.20 15.64 -7.49
N GLN A 134 24.78 14.46 -7.36
CA GLN A 134 26.16 14.21 -7.78
C GLN A 134 26.33 14.40 -9.29
N GLN A 135 25.37 13.94 -10.10
CA GLN A 135 25.40 14.17 -11.55
C GLN A 135 25.30 15.66 -11.92
N TYR A 136 24.48 16.45 -11.20
CA TYR A 136 24.43 17.90 -11.42
C TYR A 136 25.73 18.61 -11.04
N ILE A 137 26.39 18.18 -9.95
CA ILE A 137 27.71 18.70 -9.57
C ILE A 137 28.74 18.41 -10.67
N LEU A 138 28.77 17.18 -11.17
CA LEU A 138 29.64 16.77 -12.27
C LEU A 138 29.36 17.59 -13.54
N MET A 139 28.09 17.74 -13.91
CA MET A 139 27.70 18.57 -15.06
C MET A 139 28.22 20.00 -14.92
N LYS A 140 28.08 20.61 -13.75
CA LYS A 140 28.59 21.97 -13.49
C LYS A 140 30.10 22.05 -13.66
N GLN A 141 30.84 21.04 -13.17
CA GLN A 141 32.28 20.96 -13.35
C GLN A 141 32.65 20.84 -14.84
N LEU A 142 32.02 19.93 -15.57
CA LEU A 142 32.26 19.74 -17.01
C LEU A 142 31.99 21.02 -17.81
N GLN A 143 30.93 21.77 -17.49
CA GLN A 143 30.65 23.05 -18.14
C GLN A 143 31.69 24.11 -17.82
N THR A 144 32.19 24.12 -16.58
CA THR A 144 33.28 25.02 -16.16
C THR A 144 34.56 24.71 -16.93
N ASP A 145 34.92 23.44 -17.05
CA ASP A 145 36.11 23.01 -17.77
C ASP A 145 35.98 23.28 -19.27
N ARG A 146 34.79 23.09 -19.84
CA ARG A 146 34.48 23.46 -21.22
C ARG A 146 34.77 24.92 -21.49
N SER A 147 34.30 25.80 -20.61
CA SER A 147 34.52 27.25 -20.73
C SER A 147 36.03 27.56 -20.75
N LYS A 148 36.79 26.98 -19.82
CA LYS A 148 38.25 27.14 -19.77
C LYS A 148 38.92 26.67 -21.06
N TYR A 149 38.59 25.48 -21.56
CA TYR A 149 39.19 24.96 -22.80
C TYR A 149 38.87 25.83 -24.01
N LEU A 150 37.65 26.35 -24.12
CA LEU A 150 37.26 27.25 -25.20
C LEU A 150 37.96 28.60 -25.12
N THR A 151 38.15 29.15 -23.92
CA THR A 151 38.94 30.37 -23.71
C THR A 151 40.38 30.17 -24.16
N VAL A 152 41.04 29.07 -23.77
CA VAL A 152 42.41 28.76 -24.20
C VAL A 152 42.46 28.58 -25.73
N LYS A 153 41.49 27.88 -26.32
CA LYS A 153 41.41 27.72 -27.78
C LYS A 153 41.28 29.06 -28.48
N ALA A 154 40.43 29.96 -27.97
CA ALA A 154 40.28 31.31 -28.52
C ALA A 154 41.58 32.11 -28.43
N GLU A 155 42.32 32.03 -27.31
CA GLU A 155 43.61 32.69 -27.19
C GLU A 155 44.65 32.21 -28.21
N HIS A 156 44.71 30.90 -28.49
CA HIS A 156 45.59 30.35 -29.52
C HIS A 156 45.25 30.91 -30.90
N ILE A 157 43.96 30.96 -31.23
CA ILE A 157 43.46 31.52 -32.49
C ILE A 157 43.85 33.00 -32.61
N LEU A 158 43.61 33.80 -31.55
CA LEU A 158 43.95 35.23 -31.53
C LEU A 158 45.45 35.47 -31.70
N LYS A 159 46.28 34.63 -31.08
CA LYS A 159 47.74 34.69 -31.18
C LYS A 159 48.28 34.05 -32.48
N LYS A 160 47.40 33.58 -33.38
CA LYS A 160 47.74 32.84 -34.61
C LYS A 160 48.70 31.67 -34.34
N LYS A 161 48.55 31.03 -33.18
CA LYS A 161 49.30 29.84 -32.79
C LYS A 161 48.49 28.60 -33.14
N ASP A 162 49.20 27.52 -33.49
CA ASP A 162 48.57 26.22 -33.66
C ASP A 162 47.88 25.78 -32.36
N ILE A 163 46.74 25.12 -32.53
CA ILE A 163 45.95 24.59 -31.42
C ILE A 163 46.53 23.24 -31.01
N PRO A 164 46.95 23.05 -29.75
CA PRO A 164 47.51 21.78 -29.32
C PRO A 164 46.50 20.63 -29.48
N THR A 165 46.95 19.49 -30.01
CA THR A 165 46.10 18.28 -30.17
C THR A 165 45.50 17.80 -28.84
N SER A 166 46.21 18.03 -27.73
CA SER A 166 45.71 17.74 -26.39
C SER A 166 44.48 18.59 -26.03
N LEU A 167 44.46 19.87 -26.42
CA LEU A 167 43.34 20.77 -26.17
C LEU A 167 42.10 20.37 -26.97
N GLU A 168 42.25 20.04 -28.26
CA GLU A 168 41.15 19.51 -29.08
C GLU A 168 40.58 18.21 -28.49
N THR A 169 41.45 17.35 -27.99
CA THR A 169 41.04 16.09 -27.35
C THR A 169 40.29 16.32 -26.05
N ASN A 170 40.75 17.25 -25.21
CA ASN A 170 40.04 17.63 -23.99
C ASN A 170 38.65 18.21 -24.29
N ILE A 171 38.52 19.06 -25.32
CA ILE A 171 37.22 19.60 -25.74
C ILE A 171 36.28 18.49 -26.18
N ARG A 172 36.76 17.56 -27.02
CA ARG A 172 35.96 16.43 -27.52
C ARG A 172 35.51 15.52 -26.38
N ASN A 173 36.42 15.12 -25.50
CA ASN A 173 36.11 14.25 -24.37
C ASN A 173 35.13 14.93 -23.41
N ASN A 174 35.33 16.22 -23.15
CA ASN A 174 34.40 17.01 -22.33
C ASN A 174 32.98 17.04 -22.93
N LEU A 175 32.84 17.21 -24.24
CA LEU A 175 31.53 17.15 -24.92
C LEU A 175 30.85 15.79 -24.76
N ILE A 176 31.61 14.70 -24.93
CA ILE A 176 31.11 13.34 -24.74
C ILE A 176 30.64 13.14 -23.29
N HIS A 177 31.43 13.59 -22.30
CA HIS A 177 31.06 13.48 -20.90
C HIS A 177 29.83 14.33 -20.56
N ILE A 178 29.69 15.53 -21.11
CA ILE A 178 28.48 16.36 -20.95
C ILE A 178 27.26 15.61 -21.48
N GLN A 179 27.34 15.00 -22.66
CA GLN A 179 26.25 14.22 -23.22
C GLN A 179 25.87 13.05 -22.30
N ASN A 180 26.85 12.24 -21.89
CA ASN A 180 26.62 11.08 -21.02
C ASN A 180 26.05 11.45 -19.65
N THR A 181 26.54 12.54 -19.05
CA THR A 181 26.01 13.06 -17.78
C THR A 181 24.59 13.58 -17.94
N ARG A 182 24.25 14.23 -19.07
CA ARG A 182 22.88 14.66 -19.36
C ARG A 182 21.93 13.46 -19.44
N ASP A 183 22.31 12.44 -20.19
CA ASP A 183 21.49 11.23 -20.35
C ASP A 183 21.32 10.51 -19.01
N SER A 184 22.37 10.48 -18.19
CA SER A 184 22.31 9.94 -16.82
C SER A 184 21.36 10.73 -15.92
N ILE A 185 21.34 12.06 -16.02
CA ILE A 185 20.40 12.92 -15.28
C ILE A 185 18.96 12.63 -15.68
N GLU A 186 18.66 12.53 -16.98
CA GLU A 186 17.30 12.26 -17.44
C GLU A 186 16.83 10.86 -17.05
N ASN A 187 17.70 9.85 -17.16
CA ASN A 187 17.40 8.49 -16.69
C ASN A 187 17.13 8.45 -15.17
N LEU A 188 17.92 9.18 -14.37
CA LEU A 188 17.67 9.27 -12.92
C LEU A 188 16.36 9.99 -12.61
N LYS A 189 16.02 11.07 -13.31
CA LYS A 189 14.74 11.78 -13.14
C LYS A 189 13.57 10.87 -13.46
N LYS A 190 13.63 10.13 -14.57
CA LYS A 190 12.62 9.15 -14.93
C LYS A 190 12.50 8.06 -13.86
N THR A 191 13.62 7.47 -13.45
CA THR A 191 13.65 6.44 -12.40
C THR A 191 13.05 6.94 -11.08
N ILE A 192 13.32 8.19 -10.69
CA ILE A 192 12.73 8.82 -9.51
C ILE A 192 11.20 8.91 -9.64
N SER A 193 10.71 9.38 -10.79
CA SER A 193 9.28 9.47 -11.09
C SER A 193 8.60 8.09 -11.04
N ASP A 194 9.18 7.10 -11.71
CA ASP A 194 8.66 5.72 -11.75
C ASP A 194 8.61 5.11 -10.33
N GLN A 195 9.64 5.36 -9.51
CA GLN A 195 9.65 4.91 -8.11
C GLN A 195 8.61 5.63 -7.26
N GLN A 196 8.42 6.94 -7.44
CA GLN A 196 7.38 7.70 -6.75
C GLN A 196 6.00 7.12 -7.06
N GLU A 197 5.67 6.95 -8.35
CA GLU A 197 4.38 6.41 -8.77
C GLU A 197 4.16 4.99 -8.23
N TYR A 198 5.17 4.13 -8.29
CA TYR A 198 5.09 2.78 -7.76
C TYR A 198 4.76 2.76 -6.26
N TYR A 199 5.49 3.53 -5.45
CA TYR A 199 5.27 3.55 -4.01
C TYR A 199 3.97 4.26 -3.62
N ASP A 200 3.58 5.31 -4.34
CA ASP A 200 2.32 6.01 -4.09
C ASP A 200 1.13 5.08 -4.39
N TYR A 201 1.20 4.29 -5.46
CA TYR A 201 0.23 3.22 -5.73
C TYR A 201 0.19 2.19 -4.60
N VAL A 202 1.34 1.67 -4.17
CA VAL A 202 1.42 0.68 -3.08
C VAL A 202 0.82 1.22 -1.78
N ILE A 203 1.17 2.45 -1.40
CA ILE A 203 0.67 3.11 -0.19
C ILE A 203 -0.85 3.29 -0.27
N TYR A 204 -1.35 3.82 -1.39
CA TYR A 204 -2.79 3.98 -1.60
C TYR A 204 -3.53 2.65 -1.49
N ARG A 205 -3.01 1.59 -2.14
CA ARG A 205 -3.61 0.26 -2.06
C ARG A 205 -3.64 -0.27 -0.63
N LEU A 206 -2.56 -0.12 0.14
CA LEU A 206 -2.51 -0.54 1.55
C LEU A 206 -3.47 0.23 2.45
N GLN A 207 -3.85 1.46 2.11
CA GLN A 207 -4.82 2.26 2.88
C GLN A 207 -6.28 1.87 2.62
N VAL A 208 -6.58 1.35 1.42
CA VAL A 208 -7.94 1.02 0.99
C VAL A 208 -8.28 -0.46 1.24
N MET A 209 -7.27 -1.30 1.42
CA MET A 209 -7.38 -2.74 1.72
C MET A 209 -7.69 -3.06 3.17
#